data_AF-A0A8H4ER88-F1
#
_entry.id   AF-A0A8H4ER88-F1
#
_cell.length_a   1.000
_cell.length_b   1.000
_cell.length_c   1.000
_cell.angle_alpha   90.00
_cell.angle_beta   90.00
_cell.angle_gamma   90.00
#
_symmetry.space_group_name_H-M   'P 1'
#
loop_
_entity.id
_entity.type
_entity.pdbx_description
1 polymer ?
#
loop_
_entity_poly.entity_id
_entity_poly.type
_entity_poly.pdbx_seq_one_letter_code
_entity_poly.pdbx_strand_id
1 'polypeptide(L)'
;MPQLQTKMFFSIMLFVMLFFVLTNAVRNDLKKRQLLDQGQPCKNEYDDLHCTTLICHIKGEDIHKCQLTDERDVGITCVVSEACKTGLVCFVPASSSPTSTVSNGTCQPTPTNAPKQ
;
A
#
# COMPACT_ATOMS: atom_id res chain seq x y z
N MET A 1 -57.50 -4.09 -9.31
CA MET A 1 -56.33 -3.31 -9.77
C MET A 1 -55.05 -3.91 -9.18
N PRO A 2 -54.41 -4.91 -9.83
CA PRO A 2 -53.23 -5.60 -9.28
C PRO A 2 -51.88 -5.06 -9.82
N GLN A 3 -51.90 -4.25 -10.88
CA GLN A 3 -50.68 -3.86 -11.61
C GLN A 3 -49.79 -2.84 -10.88
N LEU A 4 -50.31 -2.12 -9.86
CA LEU A 4 -49.55 -1.08 -9.17
C LEU A 4 -48.59 -1.63 -8.09
N GLN A 5 -48.96 -2.74 -7.42
CA GLN A 5 -48.13 -3.30 -6.35
C GLN A 5 -46.87 -3.97 -6.90
N THR A 6 -46.98 -4.70 -8.01
CA THR A 6 -45.84 -5.42 -8.62
C THR A 6 -44.73 -4.44 -9.02
N LYS A 7 -45.09 -3.22 -9.46
CA LYS A 7 -44.14 -2.19 -9.88
C LYS A 7 -43.33 -1.63 -8.70
N MET A 8 -43.96 -1.46 -7.53
CA MET A 8 -43.28 -1.05 -6.30
C MET A 8 -42.36 -2.16 -5.77
N PHE A 9 -42.81 -3.42 -5.79
CA PHE A 9 -41.98 -4.56 -5.41
C PHE A 9 -40.77 -4.74 -6.32
N PHE A 10 -40.93 -4.53 -7.63
CA PHE A 10 -39.82 -4.60 -8.58
C PHE A 10 -38.78 -3.50 -8.32
N SER A 11 -39.25 -2.28 -8.02
CA SER A 11 -38.37 -1.16 -7.67
C SER A 11 -37.58 -1.44 -6.38
N ILE A 12 -38.24 -2.02 -5.37
CA ILE A 12 -37.59 -2.35 -4.10
C ILE A 12 -36.57 -3.48 -4.29
N MET A 13 -36.93 -4.54 -5.02
CA MET A 13 -36.01 -5.66 -5.33
C MET A 13 -34.78 -5.18 -6.11
N LEU A 14 -34.96 -4.29 -7.09
CA LEU A 14 -33.85 -3.68 -7.82
C LEU A 14 -32.95 -2.85 -6.89
N PHE A 15 -33.53 -2.06 -5.99
CA PHE A 15 -32.77 -1.28 -5.02
C PHE A 15 -31.94 -2.17 -4.09
N VAL A 16 -32.51 -3.26 -3.58
CA VAL A 16 -31.81 -4.20 -2.71
C VAL A 16 -30.67 -4.90 -3.46
N MET A 17 -30.89 -5.33 -4.70
CA MET A 17 -29.85 -5.93 -5.54
C MET A 17 -28.71 -4.94 -5.83
N LEU A 18 -29.04 -3.68 -6.16
CA LEU A 18 -28.05 -2.61 -6.33
C LEU A 18 -27.24 -2.37 -5.08
N PHE A 19 -27.88 -2.26 -3.92
CA PHE A 19 -27.19 -2.11 -2.64
C PHE A 19 -26.27 -3.29 -2.35
N PHE A 20 -26.70 -4.52 -2.60
CA PHE A 20 -25.89 -5.70 -2.38
C PHE A 20 -24.65 -5.75 -3.29
N VAL A 21 -24.82 -5.37 -4.57
CA VAL A 21 -23.70 -5.26 -5.53
C VAL A 21 -22.73 -4.16 -5.11
N LEU A 22 -23.23 -2.97 -4.74
CA LEU A 22 -22.41 -1.86 -4.26
C LEU A 22 -21.65 -2.24 -2.98
N THR A 23 -22.30 -2.93 -2.04
CA THR A 23 -21.68 -3.37 -0.78
C THR A 23 -20.58 -4.41 -1.04
N ASN A 24 -20.78 -5.32 -1.99
CA ASN A 24 -19.75 -6.29 -2.39
C ASN A 24 -18.60 -5.64 -3.17
N ALA A 25 -18.88 -4.66 -4.02
CA ALA A 25 -17.85 -3.88 -4.70
C ALA A 25 -16.99 -3.10 -3.70
N VAL A 26 -17.62 -2.42 -2.72
CA VAL A 26 -16.92 -1.70 -1.64
C VAL A 26 -16.13 -2.66 -0.76
N ARG A 27 -16.69 -3.83 -0.39
CA ARG A 27 -15.96 -4.86 0.37
C ARG A 27 -14.76 -5.41 -0.40
N ASN A 28 -14.87 -5.58 -1.72
CA ASN A 28 -13.76 -6.06 -2.54
C ASN A 28 -12.66 -4.99 -2.69
N ASP A 29 -13.05 -3.71 -2.75
CA ASP A 29 -12.10 -2.58 -2.70
C ASP A 29 -11.42 -2.48 -1.33
N LEU A 30 -12.17 -2.67 -0.23
CA LEU A 30 -11.61 -2.76 1.14
C LEU A 30 -10.68 -3.96 1.30
N LYS A 31 -10.98 -5.10 0.67
CA LYS A 31 -10.10 -6.28 0.71
C LYS A 31 -8.83 -6.09 -0.10
N LYS A 32 -8.84 -5.24 -1.14
CA LYS A 32 -7.62 -4.75 -1.80
C LYS A 32 -6.85 -3.76 -0.95
N ARG A 33 -7.53 -3.05 -0.04
CA ARG A 33 -6.94 -2.18 0.99
C ARG A 33 -6.71 -2.92 2.31
N GLN A 34 -6.31 -4.19 2.25
CA GLN A 34 -5.76 -4.87 3.42
C GLN A 34 -4.34 -4.37 3.77
N LEU A 35 -4.08 -3.11 3.45
CA LEU A 35 -2.90 -2.37 3.80
C LEU A 35 -3.13 -1.86 5.22
N LEU A 36 -2.14 -2.11 6.08
CA LEU A 36 -2.11 -1.65 7.45
C LEU A 36 -2.20 -0.12 7.44
N ASP A 37 -3.24 0.41 8.08
CA ASP A 37 -3.42 1.85 8.23
C ASP A 37 -2.32 2.44 9.14
N GLN A 38 -2.13 3.76 9.05
CA GLN A 38 -1.14 4.46 9.86
C GLN A 38 -1.26 4.10 11.35
N GLY A 39 -0.14 3.83 12.00
CA GLY A 39 -0.07 3.46 13.41
C GLY A 39 -0.38 1.98 13.69
N GLN A 40 -0.83 1.20 12.70
CA GLN A 40 -0.96 -0.24 12.87
C GLN A 40 0.40 -0.92 13.00
N PRO A 41 0.49 -2.00 13.79
CA PRO A 41 1.76 -2.64 14.07
C PRO A 41 2.29 -3.36 12.82
N CYS A 42 3.59 -3.21 12.57
CA CYS A 42 4.33 -3.91 11.53
C CYS A 42 5.59 -4.54 12.16
N LYS A 43 6.07 -5.67 11.63
CA LYS A 43 7.17 -6.40 12.26
C LYS A 43 8.53 -5.90 11.84
N ASN A 44 8.68 -5.55 10.57
CA ASN A 44 9.96 -5.11 10.03
C ASN A 44 9.85 -4.42 8.66
N GLU A 45 10.99 -4.06 8.07
CA GLU A 45 11.07 -3.39 6.77
C GLU A 45 10.49 -4.23 5.62
N TYR A 46 10.30 -5.53 5.81
CA TYR A 46 9.64 -6.40 4.82
C TYR A 46 8.12 -6.23 4.83
N ASP A 47 7.56 -5.69 5.91
CA ASP A 47 6.15 -5.34 6.02
C ASP A 47 5.84 -3.96 5.42
N ASP A 48 6.82 -3.29 4.80
CA ASP A 48 6.62 -2.03 4.07
C ASP A 48 5.45 -2.16 3.08
N LEU A 49 5.45 -3.22 2.26
CA LEU A 49 4.38 -3.50 1.29
C LEU A 49 3.02 -3.79 1.94
N HIS A 50 3.01 -4.14 3.22
CA HIS A 50 1.80 -4.37 3.98
C HIS A 50 1.27 -3.07 4.59
N CYS A 51 2.06 -1.98 4.67
CA CYS A 51 1.61 -0.67 5.14
C CYS A 51 0.98 0.14 4.00
N THR A 52 -0.14 0.84 4.26
CA THR A 52 -0.76 1.75 3.27
C THR A 52 0.20 2.84 2.82
N THR A 53 1.06 3.26 3.74
CA THR A 53 2.10 4.27 3.53
C THR A 53 3.37 3.72 2.92
N LEU A 54 3.44 2.40 2.68
CA LEU A 54 4.62 1.68 2.19
C LEU A 54 5.85 1.76 3.12
N ILE A 55 5.65 2.18 4.38
CA ILE A 55 6.73 2.44 5.34
C ILE A 55 6.38 1.77 6.67
N CYS A 56 7.09 0.69 6.98
CA CYS A 56 7.24 0.16 8.33
C CYS A 56 8.54 0.68 8.93
N HIS A 57 8.47 1.58 9.91
CA HIS A 57 9.69 2.21 10.43
C HIS A 57 10.32 1.41 11.57
N ILE A 58 11.61 1.05 11.43
CA ILE A 58 12.43 0.48 12.52
C ILE A 58 13.63 1.42 12.82
N LYS A 59 13.42 2.48 13.62
CA LYS A 59 14.43 2.99 14.58
C LYS A 59 13.84 3.94 15.65
N GLY A 60 14.07 3.67 16.95
CA GLY A 60 13.57 4.51 18.07
C GLY A 60 12.36 3.96 18.84
N GLU A 61 11.50 4.84 19.38
CA GLU A 61 10.43 4.55 20.36
C GLU A 61 9.10 4.06 19.70
N ASP A 62 8.88 4.34 18.41
CA ASP A 62 7.70 3.96 17.60
C ASP A 62 8.02 2.90 16.51
N ILE A 63 8.98 2.02 16.80
CA ILE A 63 9.73 1.11 15.89
C ILE A 63 8.98 -0.02 15.17
N HIS A 64 7.67 -0.14 15.33
CA HIS A 64 6.92 -1.28 14.78
C HIS A 64 5.55 -0.85 14.35
N LYS A 65 5.44 0.29 13.68
CA LYS A 65 4.17 0.83 13.19
C LYS A 65 4.31 1.38 11.77
N CYS A 66 3.22 1.31 11.01
CA CYS A 66 3.14 1.94 9.70
C CYS A 66 3.14 3.48 9.85
N GLN A 67 4.11 4.15 9.24
CA GLN A 67 4.33 5.60 9.36
C GLN A 67 4.08 6.33 8.05
N LEU A 68 3.64 7.59 8.11
CA LEU A 68 3.35 8.41 6.92
C LEU A 68 4.52 9.31 6.51
N THR A 69 5.34 9.75 7.46
CA THR A 69 6.34 10.82 7.27
C THR A 69 7.77 10.40 7.61
N ASP A 70 7.96 9.23 8.21
CA ASP A 70 9.29 8.75 8.63
C ASP A 70 10.00 8.03 7.46
N GLU A 71 10.17 8.78 6.37
CA GLU A 71 10.94 8.34 5.21
C GLU A 71 12.39 8.02 5.62
N ARG A 72 12.98 7.02 4.95
CA ARG A 72 14.30 6.49 5.27
C ARG A 72 15.43 7.32 4.67
N ASP A 73 16.46 7.55 5.47
CA ASP A 73 17.70 8.21 5.07
C ASP A 73 18.61 7.30 4.23
N VAL A 74 19.68 7.89 3.67
CA VAL A 74 20.69 7.17 2.87
C VAL A 74 21.30 6.01 3.66
N GLY A 75 21.42 4.86 3.01
CA GLY A 75 22.03 3.65 3.57
C GLY A 75 21.11 2.83 4.48
N ILE A 76 19.88 3.27 4.70
CA ILE A 76 18.87 2.46 5.39
C ILE A 76 18.26 1.44 4.42
N THR A 77 18.01 0.24 4.93
CA THR A 77 17.36 -0.85 4.18
C THR A 77 16.02 -0.39 3.62
N CYS A 78 15.69 -0.79 2.41
CA CYS A 78 14.41 -0.50 1.78
C CYS A 78 13.95 -1.70 0.93
N VAL A 79 12.64 -1.83 0.79
CA VAL A 79 12.02 -2.78 -0.14
C VAL A 79 11.42 -2.04 -1.33
N VAL A 80 10.94 -0.82 -1.08
CA VAL A 80 10.26 0.06 -2.04
C VAL A 80 10.91 1.43 -2.02
N SER A 81 10.87 2.13 -3.15
CA SER A 81 11.54 3.45 -3.27
C SER A 81 10.77 4.54 -2.52
N GLU A 82 9.46 4.36 -2.39
CA GLU A 82 8.55 5.22 -1.64
C GLU A 82 8.87 5.24 -0.15
N ALA A 83 9.59 4.24 0.36
CA ALA A 83 10.06 4.24 1.74
C ALA A 83 11.28 5.13 1.97
N CYS A 84 11.96 5.56 0.90
CA CYS A 84 13.14 6.40 0.98
C CYS A 84 12.76 7.89 0.90
N LYS A 85 13.59 8.75 1.50
CA LYS A 85 13.39 10.20 1.41
C LYS A 85 13.31 10.70 -0.02
N THR A 86 12.55 11.77 -0.22
CA THR A 86 12.48 12.47 -1.51
C THR A 86 13.88 12.72 -2.10
N GLY A 87 14.12 12.26 -3.32
CA GLY A 87 15.41 12.35 -4.00
C GLY A 87 16.33 11.12 -3.81
N LEU A 88 15.92 10.16 -3.01
CA LEU A 88 16.55 8.85 -2.89
C LEU A 88 15.74 7.78 -3.65
N VAL A 89 16.41 6.73 -4.07
CA VAL A 89 15.82 5.53 -4.69
C VAL A 89 16.25 4.30 -3.93
N CYS A 90 15.40 3.29 -3.89
CA CYS A 90 15.77 2.01 -3.30
C CYS A 90 16.62 1.21 -4.29
N PHE A 91 17.93 1.15 -4.05
CA PHE A 91 18.84 0.41 -4.91
C PHE A 91 18.97 -1.03 -4.43
N VAL A 92 18.45 -1.96 -5.22
CA VAL A 92 18.57 -3.40 -4.99
C VAL A 92 19.75 -3.93 -5.82
N PRO A 93 20.81 -4.46 -5.19
CA PRO A 93 21.93 -5.04 -5.94
C PRO A 93 21.47 -6.26 -6.74
N ALA A 94 21.81 -6.31 -8.03
CA ALA A 94 21.38 -7.34 -8.98
C ALA A 94 21.90 -8.76 -8.71
N SER A 95 22.46 -9.03 -7.52
CA SER A 95 22.95 -10.34 -7.10
C SER A 95 21.88 -11.22 -6.43
N SER A 96 20.65 -10.71 -6.23
CA SER A 96 19.52 -11.53 -5.77
C SER A 96 18.89 -12.30 -6.94
N SER A 97 19.14 -13.61 -6.98
CA SER A 97 18.55 -14.60 -7.90
C SER A 97 17.04 -14.44 -8.17
N PRO A 98 16.51 -14.97 -9.30
CA PRO A 98 15.11 -14.85 -9.71
C PRO A 98 14.21 -15.85 -8.96
N THR A 99 14.23 -15.79 -7.63
CA THR A 99 13.31 -16.52 -6.78
C THR A 99 12.50 -15.48 -6.04
N SER A 100 11.17 -15.60 -6.05
CA SER A 100 10.13 -14.66 -5.58
C SER A 100 10.24 -14.24 -4.10
N THR A 101 11.37 -13.67 -3.71
CA THR A 101 11.72 -13.27 -2.36
C THR A 101 12.06 -11.79 -2.40
N VAL A 102 11.32 -11.03 -1.60
CA VAL A 102 11.47 -9.58 -1.39
C VAL A 102 12.96 -9.22 -1.36
N SER A 103 13.40 -8.49 -2.38
CA SER A 103 14.81 -8.18 -2.59
C SER A 103 15.13 -6.89 -1.85
N ASN A 104 16.01 -6.97 -0.85
CA ASN A 104 16.37 -5.82 -0.04
C ASN A 104 17.33 -4.90 -0.79
N GLY A 105 16.98 -3.63 -0.84
CA GLY A 105 17.86 -2.57 -1.28
C GLY A 105 18.30 -1.67 -0.14
N THR A 106 19.03 -0.62 -0.49
CA THR A 106 19.33 0.50 0.40
C THR A 106 18.96 1.81 -0.27
N CYS A 107 18.48 2.77 0.51
CA CYS A 107 18.17 4.10 0.00
C CYS A 107 19.48 4.77 -0.45
N GLN A 108 19.58 5.08 -1.74
CA GLN A 108 20.73 5.77 -2.33
C GLN A 108 20.27 7.03 -3.04
N PRO A 109 21.14 8.06 -3.16
CA PRO A 109 20.83 9.23 -3.98
C PRO A 109 20.45 8.81 -5.39
N THR A 110 19.38 9.40 -5.93
CA THR A 110 19.04 9.21 -7.33
C THR A 110 20.27 9.58 -8.17
N PRO A 111 20.75 8.72 -9.08
CA PRO A 111 21.84 9.07 -9.96
C PRO A 111 21.39 10.29 -10.76
N THR A 112 21.89 11.45 -10.36
CA THR A 112 21.63 12.71 -11.04
C THR A 112 22.30 12.55 -12.39
N ASN A 113 21.51 12.44 -13.46
CA ASN A 113 22.02 12.72 -14.79
C ASN A 113 22.51 14.16 -14.76
N ALA A 114 23.78 14.34 -14.42
CA ALA A 114 24.46 15.62 -14.60
C ALA A 114 24.31 15.99 -16.07
N PRO A 115 23.85 17.20 -16.41
CA PRO A 115 23.87 17.64 -17.79
C PRO A 115 25.32 17.60 -18.25
N LYS A 116 25.59 16.84 -19.33
CA LYS A 116 26.83 16.95 -20.11
C LYS A 116 27.02 18.43 -20.45
N GLN A 117 28.03 19.05 -19.86
CA GLN A 117 28.65 20.24 -20.44
C GLN A 117 29.49 19.83 -21.65
#